data_AF-A0A1V5VQG6-F1
#
_entry.id   AF-A0A1V5VQG6-F1
#
_cell.length_a   1.000
_cell.length_b   1.000
_cell.length_c   1.000
_cell.angle_alpha   90.00
_cell.angle_beta   90.00
_cell.angle_gamma   90.00
#
_symmetry.space_group_name_H-M   'P 1'
#
loop_
_entity.id
_entity.type
_entity.pdbx_description
1 polymer ?
#
loop_
_entity_poly.entity_id
_entity_poly.type
_entity_poly.pdbx_seq_one_letter_code
_entity_poly.pdbx_strand_id
1 'polypeptide(L)'
;MRIKKIFLFLIIFFSFFLVKKNVLSEENVNCPNRYLTIINPVRGRNHWLDNSLKPVENQYREIRKYNFSATWLLQYDALEDKEIIAYINNNFSPNQELGLFLEISPDLASAARVIYPPLIPWSDPGVIFLSGYTQSERRKLIDTVFSGFKEKFGRYPVSVGAWWIDSYSLEYIKNKYGLATVLIVADQRTTDSYGVWGQWWGVPYYPSLANVLVPAKSKEDILGPVVLQWAQRDLSKAYGEGTSFSNYSLQANDYLERRLNTSYFKELVSRYLDCQLSIGQITVGLETGIESVKVFPEFANQLSVLSKIKNLQSVTMAEFADIYKNIYPLNPSELVLKDSHSQWILNPQARENDFLGEKTFYKQNLAFKDYFIADKSSFLNRRLPITEAEGYIFSPLPALFAFFLGLVFYVRYKLVWHYFPVSVFIFASFLNIFLSYTKFGRFIYFGPMFKNLSLIQFLAVIVSYSFFFLAIKLFFNKVKNLKLLMQIFPLTYGADFIVGALRYTRLQGIHYFGFVWDPLRFFGLKIAPGSVSLVNQDLSSLIAGALLKFDFNWIWESSLKSLFVYPLIHIFLGILIYSILIKLSGKMRRIILTIMVIFFCLYLYKVAGSEPRVVF
;
A
#
# COMPACT_ATOMS: atom_id res chain seq x y z
N MET A 1 -64.32 20.38 67.32
CA MET A 1 -64.30 19.28 66.32
C MET A 1 -63.75 19.69 64.93
N ARG A 2 -62.91 20.74 64.81
CA ARG A 2 -62.37 21.23 63.52
C ARG A 2 -60.83 21.18 63.38
N ILE A 3 -60.07 20.99 64.47
CA ILE A 3 -58.59 20.95 64.44
C ILE A 3 -58.03 19.55 64.13
N LYS A 4 -58.73 18.47 64.53
CA LYS A 4 -58.31 17.08 64.22
C LYS A 4 -58.44 16.68 62.74
N LYS A 5 -59.32 17.33 61.96
CA LYS A 5 -59.48 17.04 60.52
C LYS A 5 -58.41 17.73 59.66
N ILE A 6 -57.88 18.87 60.09
CA ILE A 6 -56.82 19.60 59.36
C ILE A 6 -55.45 18.91 59.55
N PHE A 7 -55.19 18.36 60.74
CA PHE A 7 -53.95 17.64 61.02
C PHE A 7 -53.86 16.30 60.27
N LEU A 8 -54.99 15.60 60.09
CA LEU A 8 -55.06 14.37 59.31
C LEU A 8 -54.90 14.63 57.79
N PHE A 9 -55.41 15.76 57.29
CA PHE A 9 -55.27 16.15 55.89
C PHE A 9 -53.84 16.59 55.54
N LEU A 10 -53.14 17.28 56.46
CA LEU A 10 -51.73 17.64 56.29
C LEU A 10 -50.79 16.43 56.31
N ILE A 11 -51.08 15.40 57.13
CA ILE A 11 -50.30 14.15 57.13
C ILE A 11 -50.53 13.33 55.85
N ILE A 12 -51.77 13.29 55.33
CA ILE A 12 -52.08 12.61 54.06
C ILE A 12 -51.47 13.37 52.87
N PHE A 13 -51.49 14.71 52.88
CA PHE A 13 -50.88 15.54 51.83
C PHE A 13 -49.34 15.46 51.84
N PHE A 14 -48.69 15.38 53.01
CA PHE A 14 -47.24 15.15 53.10
C PHE A 14 -46.84 13.70 52.76
N SER A 15 -47.73 12.73 52.98
CA SER A 15 -47.48 11.33 52.57
C SER A 15 -47.52 11.11 51.05
N PHE A 16 -48.20 11.99 50.30
CA PHE A 16 -48.18 11.99 48.83
C PHE A 16 -46.90 12.61 48.24
N PHE A 17 -46.11 13.35 49.04
CA PHE A 17 -44.86 13.98 48.59
C PHE A 17 -43.58 13.27 49.06
N LEU A 18 -43.67 12.19 49.84
CA LEU A 18 -42.51 11.50 50.43
C LEU A 18 -42.27 10.06 49.97
N VAL A 19 -42.89 9.63 48.87
CA VAL A 19 -42.50 8.40 48.16
C VAL A 19 -42.36 8.67 46.65
N LYS A 20 -41.42 9.55 46.29
CA LYS A 20 -40.54 9.24 45.15
C LYS A 20 -39.27 8.63 45.73
N LYS A 21 -39.35 7.33 46.05
CA LYS A 21 -38.15 6.52 45.88
C LYS A 21 -37.81 6.66 44.40
N ASN A 22 -36.73 7.38 44.11
CA ASN A 22 -35.94 7.10 42.92
C ASN A 22 -35.42 5.66 43.10
N VAL A 23 -36.30 4.69 42.85
CA VAL A 23 -35.88 3.49 42.16
C VAL A 23 -35.40 4.06 40.84
N LEU A 24 -34.10 4.32 40.77
CA LEU A 24 -33.39 4.22 39.50
C LEU A 24 -33.80 2.83 39.01
N SER A 25 -34.82 2.77 38.15
CA SER A 25 -34.88 1.70 37.20
C SER A 25 -33.48 1.71 36.60
N GLU A 26 -32.73 0.62 36.78
CA GLU A 26 -31.84 0.22 35.71
C GLU A 26 -32.75 0.23 34.48
N GLU A 27 -32.79 1.34 33.75
CA GLU A 27 -33.14 1.29 32.36
C GLU A 27 -32.24 0.19 31.85
N ASN A 28 -32.85 -0.94 31.49
CA ASN A 28 -32.20 -1.90 30.63
C ASN A 28 -31.97 -1.14 29.33
N VAL A 29 -30.94 -0.29 29.31
CA VAL A 29 -30.45 0.37 28.11
C VAL A 29 -29.96 -0.79 27.27
N ASN A 30 -30.83 -1.23 26.38
CA ASN A 30 -30.50 -2.25 25.42
C ASN A 30 -29.50 -1.60 24.49
N CYS A 31 -28.22 -1.89 24.71
CA CYS A 31 -27.11 -1.45 23.86
C CYS A 31 -26.65 -2.64 23.00
N PRO A 32 -27.39 -3.01 21.93
CA PRO A 32 -27.19 -4.27 21.22
C PRO A 32 -25.94 -4.28 20.34
N ASN A 33 -25.48 -3.12 19.88
CA ASN A 33 -24.43 -2.98 18.86
C ASN A 33 -23.06 -2.65 19.45
N ARG A 34 -22.59 -3.48 20.39
CA ARG A 34 -21.29 -3.34 21.02
C ARG A 34 -20.40 -4.53 20.70
N TYR A 35 -19.26 -4.25 20.08
CA TYR A 35 -18.41 -5.26 19.50
C TYR A 35 -16.98 -5.17 20.02
N LEU A 36 -16.40 -6.32 20.33
CA LEU A 36 -15.00 -6.51 20.66
C LEU A 36 -14.35 -7.31 19.53
N THR A 37 -13.35 -6.72 18.87
CA THR A 37 -12.48 -7.44 17.94
C THR A 37 -11.13 -7.65 18.60
N ILE A 38 -10.83 -8.90 18.98
CA ILE A 38 -9.49 -9.24 19.47
C ILE A 38 -8.58 -9.50 18.28
N ILE A 39 -7.46 -8.78 18.16
CA ILE A 39 -6.55 -8.94 17.02
C ILE A 39 -5.12 -9.15 17.52
N ASN A 40 -4.46 -10.23 17.11
CA ASN A 40 -3.09 -10.54 17.53
C ASN A 40 -2.18 -10.62 16.29
N PRO A 41 -1.33 -9.61 16.04
CA PRO A 41 -0.24 -9.74 15.08
C PRO A 41 0.77 -10.79 15.55
N VAL A 42 1.16 -11.69 14.66
CA VAL A 42 2.10 -12.80 14.92
C VAL A 42 3.29 -12.69 13.97
N ARG A 43 4.41 -12.17 14.48
CA ARG A 43 5.69 -12.12 13.76
C ARG A 43 6.44 -13.44 13.82
N GLY A 44 7.46 -13.59 12.98
CA GLY A 44 8.42 -14.70 13.06
C GLY A 44 9.04 -14.84 14.45
N ARG A 45 9.31 -16.08 14.88
CA ARG A 45 9.78 -16.38 16.25
C ARG A 45 11.14 -15.77 16.58
N ASN A 46 11.95 -15.45 15.57
CA ASN A 46 13.20 -14.70 15.70
C ASN A 46 13.03 -13.32 16.37
N HIS A 47 11.81 -12.80 16.44
CA HIS A 47 11.46 -11.56 17.16
C HIS A 47 10.94 -11.82 18.58
N TRP A 48 10.96 -13.06 19.07
CA TRP A 48 10.41 -13.45 20.36
C TRP A 48 11.54 -13.65 21.38
N LEU A 49 11.22 -13.58 22.67
CA LEU A 49 12.24 -13.58 23.72
C LEU A 49 13.01 -14.90 23.80
N ASP A 50 12.32 -16.03 23.61
CA ASP A 50 12.88 -17.38 23.76
C ASP A 50 12.63 -18.29 22.55
N ASN A 51 12.14 -17.73 21.43
CA ASN A 51 11.74 -18.44 20.21
C ASN A 51 10.76 -19.63 20.44
N SER A 52 10.13 -19.73 21.62
CA SER A 52 9.22 -20.83 21.97
C SER A 52 7.79 -20.54 21.48
N LEU A 53 6.91 -21.54 21.46
CA LEU A 53 5.48 -21.33 21.15
C LEU A 53 4.69 -20.63 22.27
N LYS A 54 5.30 -20.44 23.45
CA LYS A 54 4.61 -19.95 24.65
C LYS A 54 3.84 -18.63 24.45
N PRO A 55 4.33 -17.62 23.71
CA PRO A 55 3.57 -16.40 23.48
C PRO A 55 2.20 -16.66 22.82
N VAL A 56 2.16 -17.46 21.75
CA VAL A 56 0.92 -17.84 21.05
C VAL A 56 0.05 -18.72 21.95
N GLU A 57 0.65 -19.71 22.61
CA GLU A 57 -0.07 -20.62 23.52
C GLU A 57 -0.77 -19.87 24.66
N ASN A 58 -0.04 -18.96 25.31
CA ASN A 58 -0.54 -18.20 26.45
C ASN A 58 -1.65 -17.24 26.04
N GLN A 59 -1.47 -16.50 24.93
CA GLN A 59 -2.49 -15.60 24.40
C GLN A 59 -3.76 -16.38 24.02
N TYR A 60 -3.62 -17.48 23.26
CA TYR A 60 -4.77 -18.30 22.86
C TYR A 60 -5.49 -18.88 24.08
N ARG A 61 -4.76 -19.40 25.07
CA ARG A 61 -5.34 -19.94 26.29
C ARG A 61 -6.16 -18.88 27.05
N GLU A 62 -5.64 -17.66 27.18
CA GLU A 62 -6.33 -16.60 27.91
C GLU A 62 -7.56 -16.07 27.16
N ILE A 63 -7.49 -15.96 25.82
CA ILE A 63 -8.65 -15.62 24.97
C ILE A 63 -9.74 -16.70 25.07
N ARG A 64 -9.34 -17.98 24.94
CA ARG A 64 -10.23 -19.14 24.99
C ARG A 64 -10.96 -19.27 26.32
N LYS A 65 -10.33 -18.91 27.44
CA LYS A 65 -10.92 -18.93 28.79
C LYS A 65 -12.24 -18.16 28.87
N TYR A 66 -12.42 -17.11 28.07
CA TYR A 66 -13.62 -16.29 28.02
C TYR A 66 -14.50 -16.57 26.78
N ASN A 67 -14.15 -17.58 25.98
CA ASN A 67 -14.81 -17.91 24.70
C ASN A 67 -14.87 -16.72 23.72
N PHE A 68 -13.86 -15.85 23.74
CA PHE A 68 -13.78 -14.74 22.80
C PHE A 68 -13.34 -15.19 21.42
N SER A 69 -13.93 -14.58 20.40
CA SER A 69 -13.47 -14.64 19.02
C SER A 69 -12.26 -13.72 18.86
N ALA A 70 -11.29 -14.16 18.06
CA ALA A 70 -10.09 -13.38 17.78
C ALA A 70 -9.58 -13.61 16.36
N THR A 71 -8.85 -12.64 15.84
CA THR A 71 -8.17 -12.72 14.54
C THR A 71 -6.66 -12.72 14.77
N TRP A 72 -5.98 -13.72 14.21
CA TRP A 72 -4.54 -13.89 14.28
C TRP A 72 -3.92 -13.53 12.94
N LEU A 73 -3.19 -12.42 12.90
CA LEU A 73 -2.59 -11.90 11.68
C LEU A 73 -1.16 -12.43 11.57
N LEU A 74 -0.95 -13.42 10.71
CA LEU A 74 0.35 -14.07 10.57
C LEU A 74 1.25 -13.29 9.61
N GLN A 75 2.43 -12.90 10.06
CA GLN A 75 3.51 -12.47 9.17
C GLN A 75 3.98 -13.66 8.34
N TYR A 76 4.55 -13.42 7.16
CA TYR A 76 5.08 -14.48 6.29
C TYR A 76 5.98 -15.48 7.03
N ASP A 77 6.90 -15.01 7.88
CA ASP A 77 7.83 -15.89 8.60
C ASP A 77 7.11 -16.79 9.62
N ALA A 78 6.04 -16.29 10.26
CA ALA A 78 5.19 -17.09 11.13
C ALA A 78 4.30 -18.07 10.35
N LEU A 79 3.88 -17.68 9.15
CA LEU A 79 3.10 -18.53 8.23
C LEU A 79 3.93 -19.71 7.71
N GLU A 80 5.23 -19.54 7.52
CA GLU A 80 6.14 -20.62 7.11
C GLU A 80 6.70 -21.44 8.27
N ASP A 81 6.49 -21.02 9.52
CA ASP A 81 6.91 -21.77 10.70
C ASP A 81 6.00 -23.00 10.93
N LYS A 82 6.55 -24.18 10.66
CA LYS A 82 5.83 -25.46 10.77
C LYS A 82 5.28 -25.73 12.17
N GLU A 83 5.96 -25.29 13.23
CA GLU A 83 5.52 -25.52 14.61
C GLU A 83 4.35 -24.61 14.96
N ILE A 84 4.38 -23.34 14.55
CA ILE A 84 3.25 -22.41 14.70
C ILE A 84 2.04 -22.95 13.94
N ILE A 85 2.20 -23.32 12.66
CA ILE A 85 1.09 -23.82 11.84
C ILE A 85 0.52 -25.12 12.40
N ALA A 86 1.36 -26.06 12.83
CA ALA A 86 0.90 -27.30 13.46
C ALA A 86 0.13 -27.02 14.76
N TYR A 87 0.62 -26.10 15.60
CA TYR A 87 -0.07 -25.71 16.82
C TYR A 87 -1.45 -25.10 16.53
N ILE A 88 -1.52 -24.15 15.60
CA ILE A 88 -2.78 -23.51 15.18
C ILE A 88 -3.78 -24.56 14.70
N ASN A 89 -3.37 -25.42 13.75
CA ASN A 89 -4.26 -26.43 13.17
C ASN A 89 -4.78 -27.46 14.18
N ASN A 90 -3.97 -27.80 15.19
CA ASN A 90 -4.33 -28.82 16.18
C ASN A 90 -5.13 -28.26 17.36
N ASN A 91 -5.03 -26.95 17.65
CA ASN A 91 -5.54 -26.40 18.90
C ASN A 91 -6.59 -25.29 18.73
N PHE A 92 -6.55 -24.48 17.67
CA PHE A 92 -7.43 -23.31 17.56
C PHE A 92 -8.89 -23.71 17.36
N SER A 93 -9.78 -23.01 18.08
CA SER A 93 -11.23 -23.17 17.94
C SER A 93 -11.73 -22.51 16.65
N PRO A 94 -12.90 -22.91 16.10
CA PRO A 94 -13.45 -22.32 14.87
C PRO A 94 -13.69 -20.80 14.90
N ASN A 95 -13.87 -20.21 16.09
CA ASN A 95 -14.03 -18.77 16.26
C ASN A 95 -12.71 -17.98 16.28
N GLN A 96 -11.58 -18.65 15.99
CA GLN A 96 -10.28 -18.02 15.82
C GLN A 96 -10.00 -17.83 14.32
N GLU A 97 -10.20 -16.62 13.83
CA GLU A 97 -9.90 -16.28 12.45
C GLU A 97 -8.38 -16.20 12.24
N LEU A 98 -7.93 -16.66 11.08
CA LEU A 98 -6.56 -16.48 10.60
C LEU A 98 -6.55 -15.47 9.44
N GLY A 99 -5.64 -14.52 9.51
CA GLY A 99 -5.38 -13.50 8.48
C GLY A 99 -3.88 -13.28 8.29
N LEU A 100 -3.52 -12.22 7.55
CA LEU A 100 -2.12 -11.89 7.27
C LEU A 100 -1.70 -10.57 7.89
N PHE A 101 -0.48 -10.54 8.42
CA PHE A 101 0.20 -9.31 8.83
C PHE A 101 1.24 -8.92 7.78
N LEU A 102 1.01 -7.81 7.09
CA LEU A 102 1.74 -7.41 5.87
C LEU A 102 2.97 -6.55 6.19
N GLU A 103 3.82 -7.05 7.08
CA GLU A 103 5.18 -6.56 7.27
C GLU A 103 6.16 -7.38 6.43
N ILE A 104 7.04 -6.69 5.69
CA ILE A 104 7.98 -7.35 4.79
C ILE A 104 9.21 -7.82 5.55
N SER A 105 9.46 -9.13 5.48
CA SER A 105 10.68 -9.76 5.98
C SER A 105 11.68 -10.05 4.86
N PRO A 106 12.97 -10.30 5.19
CA PRO A 106 13.94 -10.79 4.23
C PRO A 106 13.50 -12.07 3.51
N ASP A 107 12.84 -12.98 4.23
CA ASP A 107 12.39 -14.26 3.69
C ASP A 107 11.22 -14.08 2.72
N LEU A 108 10.26 -13.21 3.04
CA LEU A 108 9.18 -12.86 2.12
C LEU A 108 9.72 -12.22 0.84
N ALA A 109 10.63 -11.26 0.97
CA ALA A 109 11.22 -10.59 -0.19
C ALA A 109 12.00 -11.58 -1.07
N SER A 110 12.79 -12.47 -0.47
CA SER A 110 13.51 -13.53 -1.18
C SER A 110 12.55 -14.46 -1.94
N ALA A 111 11.51 -14.96 -1.26
CA ALA A 111 10.50 -15.82 -1.86
C ALA A 111 9.75 -15.13 -3.01
N ALA A 112 9.46 -13.83 -2.87
CA ALA A 112 8.82 -13.01 -3.90
C ALA A 112 9.75 -12.58 -5.04
N ARG A 113 11.03 -12.94 -5.00
CA ARG A 113 12.06 -12.48 -5.96
C ARG A 113 12.17 -10.96 -6.01
N VAL A 114 12.13 -10.33 -4.84
CA VAL A 114 12.28 -8.89 -4.61
C VAL A 114 13.54 -8.66 -3.78
N ILE A 115 14.29 -7.60 -4.11
CA ILE A 115 15.49 -7.25 -3.32
C ILE A 115 15.02 -6.62 -2.01
N TYR A 116 15.30 -7.29 -0.90
CA TYR A 116 15.19 -6.69 0.42
C TYR A 116 16.29 -5.65 0.62
N PRO A 117 15.98 -4.38 0.93
CA PRO A 117 16.99 -3.34 1.11
C PRO A 117 18.06 -3.74 2.15
N PRO A 118 19.33 -3.84 1.76
CA PRO A 118 20.37 -4.27 2.68
C PRO A 118 20.81 -3.13 3.61
N LEU A 119 21.28 -3.48 4.81
CA LEU A 119 21.90 -2.54 5.78
C LEU A 119 20.96 -1.44 6.28
N ILE A 120 19.65 -1.66 6.21
CA ILE A 120 18.63 -0.77 6.79
C ILE A 120 17.95 -1.53 7.94
N PRO A 121 17.65 -0.89 9.09
CA PRO A 121 16.92 -1.53 10.17
C PRO A 121 15.62 -2.16 9.68
N TRP A 122 15.27 -3.34 10.19
CA TRP A 122 14.06 -4.04 9.78
C TRP A 122 12.77 -3.24 10.08
N SER A 123 12.81 -2.37 11.10
CA SER A 123 11.69 -1.51 11.50
C SER A 123 11.57 -0.22 10.67
N ASP A 124 12.49 0.02 9.73
CA ASP A 124 12.44 1.20 8.87
C ASP A 124 11.21 1.14 7.94
N PRO A 125 10.38 2.19 7.87
CA PRO A 125 9.18 2.23 7.03
C PRO A 125 9.43 1.94 5.54
N GLY A 126 10.60 2.35 5.02
CA GLY A 126 11.00 2.12 3.63
C GLY A 126 11.34 0.67 3.33
N VAL A 127 11.37 -0.19 4.36
CA VAL A 127 11.72 -1.61 4.27
C VAL A 127 10.57 -2.49 4.73
N ILE A 128 9.94 -2.16 5.85
CA ILE A 128 8.93 -3.01 6.49
C ILE A 128 7.56 -2.90 5.84
N PHE A 129 7.23 -1.75 5.24
CA PHE A 129 5.93 -1.53 4.62
C PHE A 129 5.97 -1.76 3.11
N LEU A 130 4.86 -2.26 2.57
CA LEU A 130 4.64 -2.41 1.12
C LEU A 130 4.93 -1.09 0.37
N SER A 131 4.59 0.07 0.96
CA SER A 131 4.82 1.38 0.37
C SER A 131 6.29 1.67 0.03
N GLY A 132 7.25 1.01 0.69
CA GLY A 132 8.69 1.09 0.41
C GLY A 132 9.13 0.45 -0.91
N TYR A 133 8.25 -0.37 -1.51
CA TYR A 133 8.50 -1.10 -2.74
C TYR A 133 7.72 -0.51 -3.92
N THR A 134 8.17 -0.78 -5.15
CA THR A 134 7.44 -0.40 -6.36
C THR A 134 6.14 -1.17 -6.49
N GLN A 135 5.18 -0.70 -7.30
CA GLN A 135 3.89 -1.38 -7.43
C GLN A 135 4.05 -2.83 -7.91
N SER A 136 4.94 -3.10 -8.88
CA SER A 136 5.23 -4.48 -9.31
C SER A 136 5.84 -5.35 -8.22
N GLU A 137 6.74 -4.81 -7.40
CA GLU A 137 7.30 -5.53 -6.25
C GLU A 137 6.22 -5.79 -5.19
N ARG A 138 5.36 -4.81 -4.87
CA ARG A 138 4.22 -4.97 -3.95
C ARG A 138 3.31 -6.11 -4.42
N ARG A 139 2.95 -6.16 -5.71
CA ARG A 139 2.13 -7.24 -6.27
C ARG A 139 2.80 -8.61 -6.06
N LYS A 140 4.11 -8.74 -6.30
CA LYS A 140 4.84 -10.00 -6.07
C LYS A 140 4.86 -10.40 -4.59
N LEU A 141 5.13 -9.45 -3.69
CA LEU A 141 5.15 -9.68 -2.24
C LEU A 141 3.78 -10.18 -1.76
N ILE A 142 2.72 -9.44 -2.14
CA ILE A 142 1.33 -9.80 -1.84
C ILE A 142 0.98 -11.18 -2.42
N ASP A 143 1.27 -11.41 -3.69
CA ASP A 143 0.95 -12.68 -4.36
C ASP A 143 1.62 -13.88 -3.69
N THR A 144 2.86 -13.69 -3.24
CA THR A 144 3.65 -14.72 -2.57
C THR A 144 3.02 -15.10 -1.23
N VAL A 145 2.76 -14.12 -0.36
CA VAL A 145 2.20 -14.39 0.97
C VAL A 145 0.76 -14.89 0.91
N PHE A 146 -0.07 -14.38 -0.02
CA PHE A 146 -1.45 -14.86 -0.21
C PHE A 146 -1.48 -16.28 -0.77
N SER A 147 -0.58 -16.62 -1.68
CA SER A 147 -0.47 -17.99 -2.19
C SER A 147 0.00 -18.96 -1.11
N GLY A 148 1.00 -18.57 -0.31
CA GLY A 148 1.44 -19.34 0.86
C GLY A 148 0.29 -19.57 1.85
N PHE A 149 -0.50 -18.54 2.14
CA PHE A 149 -1.65 -18.67 3.04
C PHE A 149 -2.68 -19.68 2.51
N LYS A 150 -3.02 -19.60 1.21
CA LYS A 150 -3.93 -20.54 0.58
C LYS A 150 -3.38 -21.96 0.56
N GLU A 151 -2.08 -22.15 0.39
CA GLU A 151 -1.45 -23.47 0.46
C GLU A 151 -1.60 -24.09 1.86
N LYS A 152 -1.39 -23.32 2.93
CA LYS A 152 -1.50 -23.84 4.31
C LYS A 152 -2.95 -24.07 4.76
N PHE A 153 -3.89 -23.22 4.32
CA PHE A 153 -5.26 -23.19 4.88
C PHE A 153 -6.38 -23.46 3.87
N GLY A 154 -6.06 -23.70 2.60
CA GLY A 154 -7.03 -24.03 1.54
C GLY A 154 -7.87 -22.86 1.02
N ARG A 155 -7.73 -21.67 1.60
CA ARG A 155 -8.50 -20.45 1.26
C ARG A 155 -7.61 -19.21 1.33
N TYR A 156 -7.99 -18.13 0.63
CA TYR A 156 -7.35 -16.84 0.84
C TYR A 156 -7.81 -16.18 2.15
N PRO A 157 -6.97 -15.34 2.78
CA PRO A 157 -7.38 -14.57 3.95
C PRO A 157 -8.30 -13.43 3.51
N VAL A 158 -9.35 -13.17 4.29
CA VAL A 158 -10.30 -12.06 4.08
C VAL A 158 -10.02 -10.87 5.00
N SER A 159 -9.10 -11.05 5.96
CA SER A 159 -8.63 -10.05 6.91
C SER A 159 -7.12 -9.92 6.82
N VAL A 160 -6.63 -8.69 6.73
CA VAL A 160 -5.20 -8.37 6.79
C VAL A 160 -4.93 -7.25 7.77
N GLY A 161 -3.69 -7.05 8.17
CA GLY A 161 -3.28 -5.86 8.88
C GLY A 161 -1.85 -5.44 8.56
N ALA A 162 -1.57 -4.17 8.77
CA ALA A 162 -0.23 -3.58 8.73
C ALA A 162 -0.29 -2.27 9.51
N TRP A 163 0.82 -1.81 10.10
CA TRP A 163 0.78 -0.48 10.72
C TRP A 163 0.49 0.61 9.70
N TRP A 164 1.03 0.46 8.49
CA TRP A 164 0.66 1.26 7.33
C TRP A 164 0.46 0.39 6.08
N ILE A 165 -0.57 0.70 5.30
CA ILE A 165 -0.78 0.14 3.97
C ILE A 165 -1.38 1.20 3.04
N ASP A 166 -0.83 1.31 1.84
CA ASP A 166 -1.29 2.26 0.83
C ASP A 166 -2.55 1.75 0.09
N SER A 167 -3.36 2.69 -0.44
CA SER A 167 -4.60 2.32 -1.14
C SER A 167 -4.38 1.52 -2.42
N TYR A 168 -3.22 1.64 -3.08
CA TYR A 168 -2.93 0.84 -4.27
C TYR A 168 -2.79 -0.65 -3.90
N SER A 169 -2.04 -0.94 -2.84
CA SER A 169 -1.90 -2.31 -2.30
C SER A 169 -3.25 -2.88 -1.86
N LEU A 170 -4.06 -2.11 -1.14
CA LEU A 170 -5.39 -2.53 -0.72
C LEU A 170 -6.34 -2.78 -1.89
N GLU A 171 -6.35 -1.90 -2.89
CA GLU A 171 -7.15 -2.05 -4.12
C GLU A 171 -6.79 -3.36 -4.84
N TYR A 172 -5.48 -3.64 -4.95
CA TYR A 172 -4.97 -4.86 -5.56
C TYR A 172 -5.42 -6.11 -4.80
N ILE A 173 -5.24 -6.11 -3.47
CA ILE A 173 -5.63 -7.24 -2.62
C ILE A 173 -7.14 -7.47 -2.72
N LYS A 174 -7.94 -6.42 -2.59
CA LYS A 174 -9.40 -6.52 -2.66
C LYS A 174 -9.85 -7.08 -4.00
N ASN A 175 -9.33 -6.55 -5.11
CA ASN A 175 -9.77 -6.95 -6.45
C ASN A 175 -9.34 -8.37 -6.83
N LYS A 176 -8.18 -8.83 -6.35
CA LYS A 176 -7.64 -10.15 -6.71
C LYS A 176 -8.04 -11.26 -5.72
N TYR A 177 -8.11 -10.95 -4.43
CA TYR A 177 -8.26 -11.96 -3.36
C TYR A 177 -9.56 -11.84 -2.55
N GLY A 178 -10.32 -10.75 -2.70
CA GLY A 178 -11.60 -10.57 -1.98
C GLY A 178 -11.42 -10.21 -0.51
N LEU A 179 -10.85 -9.03 -0.24
CA LEU A 179 -10.61 -8.53 1.11
C LEU A 179 -11.87 -7.93 1.74
N ALA A 180 -12.21 -8.35 2.96
CA ALA A 180 -13.34 -7.81 3.73
C ALA A 180 -12.91 -6.66 4.64
N THR A 181 -11.71 -6.74 5.23
CA THR A 181 -11.27 -5.77 6.25
C THR A 181 -9.76 -5.68 6.36
N VAL A 182 -9.30 -4.53 6.86
CA VAL A 182 -7.90 -4.24 7.13
C VAL A 182 -7.74 -3.60 8.51
N LEU A 183 -6.75 -4.03 9.28
CA LEU A 183 -6.25 -3.31 10.45
C LEU A 183 -5.13 -2.35 10.04
N ILE A 184 -5.23 -1.09 10.44
CA ILE A 184 -4.14 -0.09 10.38
C ILE A 184 -3.87 0.53 11.74
N VAL A 185 -2.75 1.23 11.90
CA VAL A 185 -2.50 2.00 13.13
C VAL A 185 -3.52 3.14 13.29
N ALA A 186 -3.90 3.45 14.51
CA ALA A 186 -4.66 4.63 14.87
C ALA A 186 -3.80 5.90 14.70
N ASP A 187 -4.41 7.08 14.82
CA ASP A 187 -3.71 8.35 14.71
C ASP A 187 -2.44 8.41 15.59
N GLN A 188 -1.32 8.75 14.95
CA GLN A 188 -0.05 9.07 15.57
C GLN A 188 0.80 9.99 14.69
N ARG A 189 1.51 10.95 15.29
CA ARG A 189 2.30 11.93 14.53
C ARG A 189 3.75 11.49 14.32
N THR A 190 4.42 11.01 15.36
CA THR A 190 5.87 10.73 15.39
C THR A 190 6.26 9.66 16.42
N THR A 191 5.34 8.77 16.78
CA THR A 191 5.55 7.75 17.82
C THR A 191 6.65 6.77 17.42
N ASP A 192 6.58 6.33 16.17
CA ASP A 192 7.59 5.50 15.54
C ASP A 192 8.35 6.33 14.48
N SER A 193 9.10 5.63 13.62
CA SER A 193 9.65 6.19 12.38
C SER A 193 8.57 6.55 11.34
N TYR A 194 7.29 6.68 11.72
CA TYR A 194 6.21 7.07 10.82
C TYR A 194 5.11 7.83 11.53
N GLY A 195 4.35 8.61 10.77
CA GLY A 195 3.16 9.33 11.23
C GLY A 195 1.98 9.04 10.33
N VAL A 196 0.86 8.63 10.93
CA VAL A 196 -0.44 8.40 10.29
C VAL A 196 -1.44 9.30 10.99
N TRP A 197 -1.94 10.32 10.29
CA TRP A 197 -2.77 11.36 10.91
C TRP A 197 -3.85 11.82 9.97
N GLY A 198 -5.06 12.01 10.48
CA GLY A 198 -6.16 12.59 9.72
C GLY A 198 -7.37 11.69 9.55
N GLN A 199 -7.26 10.38 9.80
CA GLN A 199 -8.38 9.45 9.67
C GLN A 199 -9.50 9.72 10.69
N TRP A 200 -10.65 9.10 10.52
CA TRP A 200 -11.66 9.12 11.57
C TRP A 200 -11.08 8.63 12.89
N TRP A 201 -11.38 9.33 13.99
CA TRP A 201 -10.71 9.10 15.26
C TRP A 201 -11.17 7.78 15.91
N GLY A 202 -10.39 6.71 15.74
CA GLY A 202 -10.60 5.44 16.44
C GLY A 202 -11.93 4.73 16.16
N VAL A 203 -12.63 5.05 15.07
CA VAL A 203 -13.85 4.32 14.66
C VAL A 203 -13.64 3.62 13.32
N PRO A 204 -14.39 2.54 13.04
CA PRO A 204 -14.33 1.86 11.75
C PRO A 204 -14.99 2.66 10.62
N TYR A 205 -14.46 2.51 9.40
CA TYR A 205 -14.97 3.19 8.21
C TYR A 205 -14.63 2.46 6.91
N TYR A 206 -15.37 2.78 5.85
CA TYR A 206 -14.92 2.51 4.49
C TYR A 206 -13.95 3.59 4.04
N PRO A 207 -12.73 3.24 3.61
CA PRO A 207 -11.80 4.20 3.06
C PRO A 207 -12.12 4.51 1.59
N SER A 208 -11.67 5.68 1.14
CA SER A 208 -11.74 6.12 -0.25
C SER A 208 -10.76 5.34 -1.14
N LEU A 209 -11.08 5.23 -2.43
CA LEU A 209 -10.19 4.64 -3.44
C LEU A 209 -8.81 5.29 -3.49
N ALA A 210 -8.73 6.61 -3.31
CA ALA A 210 -7.47 7.36 -3.43
C ALA A 210 -6.59 7.22 -2.18
N ASN A 211 -7.19 7.08 -1.00
CA ASN A 211 -6.46 7.14 0.27
C ASN A 211 -7.18 6.43 1.41
N VAL A 212 -6.43 5.54 2.08
CA VAL A 212 -6.90 4.70 3.18
C VAL A 212 -7.35 5.53 4.39
N LEU A 213 -6.79 6.73 4.60
CA LEU A 213 -7.14 7.59 5.74
C LEU A 213 -8.37 8.45 5.48
N VAL A 214 -8.84 8.53 4.24
CA VAL A 214 -9.98 9.37 3.86
C VAL A 214 -11.23 8.49 3.88
N PRO A 215 -12.24 8.77 4.72
CA PRO A 215 -13.51 8.08 4.68
C PRO A 215 -14.23 8.33 3.34
N ALA A 216 -14.70 7.25 2.71
CA ALA A 216 -15.45 7.31 1.46
C ALA A 216 -16.76 8.10 1.65
N LYS A 217 -17.05 9.00 0.71
CA LYS A 217 -18.28 9.82 0.72
C LYS A 217 -19.43 9.19 -0.06
N SER A 218 -19.13 8.36 -1.06
CA SER A 218 -20.10 7.70 -1.93
C SER A 218 -19.75 6.22 -2.11
N LYS A 219 -20.67 5.41 -2.66
CA LYS A 219 -20.41 3.99 -2.91
C LYS A 219 -19.32 3.78 -3.96
N GLU A 220 -19.25 4.68 -4.93
CA GLU A 220 -18.27 4.70 -6.01
C GLU A 220 -16.87 5.01 -5.48
N ASP A 221 -16.77 5.75 -4.38
CA ASP A 221 -15.50 6.07 -3.72
C ASP A 221 -15.01 4.96 -2.77
N ILE A 222 -15.84 3.96 -2.42
CA ILE A 222 -15.44 2.90 -1.48
C ILE A 222 -14.35 2.02 -2.10
N LEU A 223 -13.18 1.99 -1.46
CA LEU A 223 -12.06 1.12 -1.84
C LEU A 223 -12.41 -0.37 -1.70
N GLY A 224 -13.18 -0.72 -0.67
CA GLY A 224 -13.70 -2.05 -0.46
C GLY A 224 -13.68 -2.50 1.01
N PRO A 225 -12.50 -2.67 1.64
CA PRO A 225 -12.42 -3.25 2.98
C PRO A 225 -12.85 -2.24 4.06
N VAL A 226 -13.44 -2.75 5.15
CA VAL A 226 -13.67 -1.95 6.37
C VAL A 226 -12.35 -1.78 7.11
N VAL A 227 -11.98 -0.53 7.39
CA VAL A 227 -10.79 -0.19 8.18
C VAL A 227 -11.10 -0.35 9.66
N LEU A 228 -10.26 -1.11 10.37
CA LEU A 228 -10.17 -1.16 11.83
C LEU A 228 -8.86 -0.49 12.27
N GLN A 229 -8.84 0.05 13.48
CA GLN A 229 -7.70 0.82 13.99
C GLN A 229 -7.06 0.18 15.22
N TRP A 230 -5.73 0.17 15.26
CA TRP A 230 -4.88 -0.32 16.35
C TRP A 230 -4.14 0.81 17.09
N ALA A 231 -4.07 0.85 18.41
CA ALA A 231 -5.15 0.66 19.35
C ALA A 231 -5.83 2.02 19.54
N GLN A 232 -7.15 2.04 19.70
CA GLN A 232 -7.91 3.29 19.77
C GLN A 232 -7.37 4.22 20.85
N ARG A 233 -7.34 5.52 20.53
CA ARG A 233 -6.62 6.55 21.27
C ARG A 233 -7.55 7.31 22.22
N ASP A 234 -7.00 7.81 23.31
CA ASP A 234 -7.74 8.71 24.21
C ASP A 234 -8.23 9.96 23.48
N LEU A 235 -9.51 10.30 23.67
CA LEU A 235 -10.17 11.36 22.92
C LEU A 235 -9.59 12.76 23.17
N SER A 236 -8.93 12.97 24.31
CA SER A 236 -8.36 14.26 24.71
C SER A 236 -6.84 14.21 24.92
N LYS A 237 -6.30 13.10 25.43
CA LYS A 237 -4.88 13.03 25.84
C LYS A 237 -3.92 12.60 24.74
N ALA A 238 -4.42 11.96 23.68
CA ALA A 238 -3.57 11.39 22.64
C ALA A 238 -3.30 12.32 21.45
N TYR A 239 -3.70 13.59 21.57
CA TYR A 239 -3.47 14.60 20.54
C TYR A 239 -2.12 15.30 20.75
N GLY A 240 -1.09 14.88 20.00
CA GLY A 240 0.24 15.48 20.06
C GLY A 240 1.30 14.68 19.33
N GLU A 241 2.57 15.00 19.57
CA GLU A 241 3.72 14.36 18.93
C GLU A 241 4.46 13.41 19.88
N GLY A 242 4.76 12.21 19.39
CA GLY A 242 5.51 11.17 20.09
C GLY A 242 4.71 10.34 21.09
N THR A 243 5.42 9.43 21.73
CA THR A 243 4.91 8.44 22.69
C THR A 243 4.23 9.06 23.91
N SER A 244 4.61 10.29 24.29
CA SER A 244 3.98 11.01 25.39
C SER A 244 2.49 11.29 25.17
N PHE A 245 2.03 11.27 23.92
CA PHE A 245 0.63 11.44 23.53
C PHE A 245 0.03 10.13 23.00
N SER A 246 0.65 9.51 21.99
CA SER A 246 0.06 8.30 21.36
C SER A 246 -0.16 7.14 22.32
N ASN A 247 0.63 7.05 23.39
CA ASN A 247 0.54 5.96 24.36
C ASN A 247 -0.59 6.15 25.38
N TYR A 248 -1.45 7.17 25.20
CA TYR A 248 -2.79 7.17 25.80
C TYR A 248 -3.73 6.39 24.88
N SER A 249 -3.74 5.07 25.00
CA SER A 249 -4.48 4.17 24.12
C SER A 249 -5.02 2.93 24.85
N LEU A 250 -5.75 2.07 24.14
CA LEU A 250 -6.18 0.76 24.64
C LEU A 250 -5.06 -0.30 24.71
N GLN A 251 -3.88 -0.04 24.12
CA GLN A 251 -2.78 -1.02 24.11
C GLN A 251 -2.15 -1.14 25.51
N ALA A 252 -1.94 -2.36 25.99
CA ALA A 252 -1.48 -2.59 27.37
C ALA A 252 -0.13 -1.93 27.67
N ASN A 253 0.87 -2.09 26.80
CA ASN A 253 2.19 -1.45 26.95
C ASN A 253 2.08 0.08 26.97
N ASP A 254 1.27 0.66 26.07
CA ASP A 254 1.10 2.10 25.94
C ASP A 254 0.73 2.77 27.28
N TYR A 255 -0.43 2.42 27.84
CA TYR A 255 -0.89 3.12 29.04
C TYR A 255 -0.11 2.72 30.31
N LEU A 256 0.47 1.51 30.36
CA LEU A 256 1.34 1.11 31.47
C LEU A 256 2.60 1.97 31.53
N GLU A 257 3.20 2.32 30.38
CA GLU A 257 4.34 3.26 30.30
C GLU A 257 3.96 4.67 30.78
N ARG A 258 2.68 5.03 30.68
CA ARG A 258 2.12 6.27 31.24
C ARG A 258 1.79 6.18 32.73
N ARG A 259 2.15 5.07 33.39
CA ARG A 259 1.84 4.75 34.80
C ARG A 259 0.33 4.69 35.07
N LEU A 260 -0.44 4.33 34.05
CA LEU A 260 -1.86 4.03 34.15
C LEU A 260 -2.05 2.52 34.34
N ASN A 261 -3.31 2.08 34.47
CA ASN A 261 -3.64 0.69 34.78
C ASN A 261 -5.00 0.32 34.18
N THR A 262 -5.49 -0.88 34.50
CA THR A 262 -6.76 -1.41 34.01
C THR A 262 -7.97 -0.49 34.26
N SER A 263 -7.94 0.39 35.26
CA SER A 263 -9.01 1.38 35.48
C SER A 263 -9.09 2.39 34.33
N TYR A 264 -7.94 2.84 33.84
CA TYR A 264 -7.86 3.72 32.67
C TYR A 264 -8.37 3.00 31.42
N PHE A 265 -7.94 1.76 31.21
CA PHE A 265 -8.46 0.92 30.12
C PHE A 265 -9.99 0.83 30.15
N LYS A 266 -10.57 0.53 31.32
CA LYS A 266 -12.04 0.46 31.51
C LYS A 266 -12.73 1.78 31.15
N GLU A 267 -12.15 2.90 31.57
CA GLU A 267 -12.69 4.23 31.26
C GLU A 267 -12.67 4.49 29.75
N LEU A 268 -11.55 4.22 29.07
CA LEU A 268 -11.43 4.42 27.63
C LEU A 268 -12.37 3.49 26.83
N VAL A 269 -12.47 2.22 27.24
CA VAL A 269 -13.43 1.25 26.67
C VAL A 269 -14.87 1.78 26.74
N SER A 270 -15.25 2.41 27.85
CA SER A 270 -16.62 2.91 28.02
C SER A 270 -17.00 4.01 27.03
N ARG A 271 -16.01 4.79 26.55
CA ARG A 271 -16.22 5.87 25.56
C ARG A 271 -16.47 5.32 24.16
N TYR A 272 -15.74 4.27 23.77
CA TYR A 272 -15.89 3.62 22.46
C TYR A 272 -17.07 2.63 22.40
N LEU A 273 -17.60 2.24 23.55
CA LEU A 273 -18.77 1.37 23.70
C LEU A 273 -20.00 2.13 24.23
N ASP A 274 -20.01 3.46 24.10
CA ASP A 274 -21.14 4.29 24.51
C ASP A 274 -22.39 3.90 23.73
N CYS A 275 -23.53 3.79 24.42
CA CYS A 275 -24.78 3.34 23.83
C CYS A 275 -25.44 4.36 22.90
N GLN A 276 -24.95 5.61 22.88
CA GLN A 276 -25.34 6.63 21.90
C GLN A 276 -24.73 6.35 20.52
N LEU A 277 -23.69 5.52 20.44
CA LEU A 277 -23.13 5.08 19.18
C LEU A 277 -24.03 4.03 18.54
N SER A 278 -24.35 4.23 17.27
CA SER A 278 -25.08 3.25 16.45
C SER A 278 -24.31 1.92 16.33
N ILE A 279 -22.97 2.00 16.30
CA ILE A 279 -22.04 0.87 16.47
C ILE A 279 -20.92 1.32 17.41
N GLY A 280 -20.80 0.65 18.55
CA GLY A 280 -19.59 0.71 19.39
C GLY A 280 -18.69 -0.46 19.04
N GLN A 281 -17.44 -0.20 18.68
CA GLN A 281 -16.46 -1.25 18.42
C GLN A 281 -15.15 -0.89 19.12
N ILE A 282 -14.51 -1.89 19.72
CA ILE A 282 -13.16 -1.76 20.24
C ILE A 282 -12.21 -2.81 19.67
N THR A 283 -10.97 -2.38 19.43
CA THR A 283 -9.85 -3.27 19.09
C THR A 283 -8.97 -3.45 20.31
N VAL A 284 -8.82 -4.69 20.76
CA VAL A 284 -7.92 -5.07 21.86
C VAL A 284 -7.06 -6.22 21.38
N GLY A 285 -5.82 -6.30 21.81
CA GLY A 285 -4.95 -7.36 21.35
C GLY A 285 -3.55 -7.24 21.89
N LEU A 286 -2.71 -8.21 21.55
CA LEU A 286 -1.32 -8.20 21.95
C LEU A 286 -0.43 -8.65 20.80
N GLU A 287 0.57 -7.84 20.47
CA GLU A 287 1.61 -8.21 19.51
C GLU A 287 2.38 -9.43 20.02
N THR A 288 2.31 -10.54 19.30
CA THR A 288 2.97 -11.78 19.71
C THR A 288 4.49 -11.65 19.54
N GLY A 289 5.22 -11.76 20.66
CA GLY A 289 6.67 -11.68 20.69
C GLY A 289 7.21 -11.12 22.00
N ILE A 290 8.38 -10.47 21.96
CA ILE A 290 9.09 -9.95 23.14
C ILE A 290 8.20 -9.07 24.02
N GLU A 291 7.42 -8.17 23.40
CA GLU A 291 6.59 -7.21 24.11
C GLU A 291 5.47 -7.89 24.90
N SER A 292 4.85 -8.92 24.31
CA SER A 292 3.76 -9.65 24.96
C SER A 292 4.12 -10.23 26.31
N VAL A 293 5.36 -10.73 26.49
CA VAL A 293 5.76 -11.45 27.71
C VAL A 293 5.66 -10.55 28.94
N LYS A 294 6.07 -9.29 28.82
CA LYS A 294 6.08 -8.35 29.95
C LYS A 294 4.68 -7.85 30.32
N VAL A 295 3.83 -7.64 29.33
CA VAL A 295 2.49 -7.04 29.53
C VAL A 295 1.36 -8.07 29.56
N PHE A 296 1.67 -9.36 29.39
CA PHE A 296 0.70 -10.45 29.43
C PHE A 296 -0.23 -10.45 30.66
N PRO A 297 0.25 -10.18 31.90
CA PRO A 297 -0.64 -10.09 33.05
C PRO A 297 -1.70 -9.00 32.90
N GLU A 298 -1.34 -7.85 32.31
CA GLU A 298 -2.29 -6.78 32.07
C GLU A 298 -3.25 -7.11 30.94
N PHE A 299 -2.78 -7.76 29.87
CA PHE A 299 -3.67 -8.29 28.83
C PHE A 299 -4.72 -9.25 29.42
N ALA A 300 -4.34 -10.14 30.34
CA ALA A 300 -5.30 -10.99 31.05
C ALA A 300 -6.31 -10.18 31.89
N ASN A 301 -5.87 -9.08 32.53
CA ASN A 301 -6.77 -8.15 33.22
C ASN A 301 -7.75 -7.48 32.26
N GLN A 302 -7.30 -7.05 31.07
CA GLN A 302 -8.15 -6.47 30.03
C GLN A 302 -9.25 -7.46 29.63
N LEU A 303 -8.89 -8.71 29.30
CA LEU A 303 -9.86 -9.74 28.92
C LEU A 303 -10.86 -10.04 30.05
N SER A 304 -10.38 -10.08 31.30
CA SER A 304 -11.22 -10.23 32.49
C SER A 304 -12.24 -9.08 32.64
N VAL A 305 -11.83 -7.83 32.39
CA VAL A 305 -12.75 -6.67 32.40
C VAL A 305 -13.78 -6.78 31.28
N LEU A 306 -13.34 -7.08 30.06
CA LEU A 306 -14.21 -7.19 28.89
C LEU A 306 -15.28 -8.28 29.09
N SER A 307 -14.91 -9.40 29.71
CA SER A 307 -15.84 -10.52 29.95
C SER A 307 -17.02 -10.17 30.86
N LYS A 308 -16.91 -9.06 31.62
CA LYS A 308 -17.93 -8.60 32.56
C LYS A 308 -18.85 -7.53 31.95
N ILE A 309 -18.57 -7.06 30.73
CA ILE A 309 -19.41 -6.07 30.05
C ILE A 309 -20.63 -6.79 29.48
N LYS A 310 -21.82 -6.48 30.02
CA LYS A 310 -23.09 -7.02 29.52
C LYS A 310 -23.25 -6.69 28.03
N ASN A 311 -23.85 -7.56 27.22
CA ASN A 311 -24.13 -7.36 25.79
C ASN A 311 -22.92 -6.91 24.94
N LEU A 312 -21.70 -7.30 25.32
CA LEU A 312 -20.52 -7.15 24.47
C LEU A 312 -20.37 -8.40 23.60
N GLN A 313 -20.44 -8.22 22.28
CA GLN A 313 -20.29 -9.30 21.32
C GLN A 313 -18.84 -9.39 20.87
N SER A 314 -18.18 -10.52 21.13
CA SER A 314 -16.84 -10.77 20.62
C SER A 314 -16.93 -11.36 19.22
N VAL A 315 -16.30 -10.69 18.25
CA VAL A 315 -16.34 -11.04 16.82
C VAL A 315 -14.94 -10.96 16.23
N THR A 316 -14.71 -11.75 15.20
CA THR A 316 -13.50 -11.67 14.36
C THR A 316 -13.54 -10.40 13.50
N MET A 317 -12.41 -10.03 12.88
CA MET A 317 -12.36 -8.90 11.96
C MET A 317 -13.35 -9.07 10.80
N ALA A 318 -13.37 -10.25 10.17
CA ALA A 318 -14.26 -10.52 9.05
C ALA A 318 -15.75 -10.44 9.44
N GLU A 319 -16.12 -11.06 10.57
CA GLU A 319 -17.49 -10.97 11.10
C GLU A 319 -17.90 -9.53 11.38
N PHE A 320 -17.00 -8.73 11.97
CA PHE A 320 -17.27 -7.32 12.20
C PHE A 320 -17.44 -6.55 10.90
N ALA A 321 -16.67 -6.84 9.87
CA ALA A 321 -16.80 -6.20 8.55
C ALA A 321 -18.18 -6.46 7.94
N ASP A 322 -18.69 -7.69 8.05
CA ASP A 322 -20.04 -8.04 7.59
C ASP A 322 -21.12 -7.32 8.41
N ILE A 323 -20.96 -7.25 9.73
CA ILE A 323 -21.86 -6.49 10.61
C ILE A 323 -21.88 -5.01 10.23
N TYR A 324 -20.69 -4.41 10.08
CA TYR A 324 -20.55 -3.01 9.67
C TYR A 324 -21.23 -2.78 8.33
N LYS A 325 -21.07 -3.68 7.36
CA LYS A 325 -21.70 -3.57 6.05
C LYS A 325 -23.22 -3.70 6.07
N ASN A 326 -23.75 -4.56 6.93
CA ASN A 326 -25.19 -4.73 7.08
C ASN A 326 -25.86 -3.51 7.73
N ILE A 327 -25.20 -2.86 8.69
CA ILE A 327 -25.70 -1.65 9.35
C ILE A 327 -25.43 -0.40 8.52
N TYR A 328 -24.24 -0.33 7.91
CA TYR A 328 -23.74 0.77 7.11
C TYR A 328 -23.37 0.30 5.69
N PRO A 329 -24.31 0.42 4.73
CA PRO A 329 -24.00 0.28 3.31
C PRO A 329 -23.09 1.39 2.76
N LEU A 330 -22.97 2.50 3.51
CA LEU A 330 -22.10 3.64 3.30
C LEU A 330 -21.71 4.17 4.68
N ASN A 331 -20.57 4.86 4.78
CA ASN A 331 -20.17 5.57 5.99
C ASN A 331 -21.30 6.46 6.54
N PRO A 332 -21.52 6.51 7.88
CA PRO A 332 -22.54 7.36 8.47
C PRO A 332 -22.31 8.83 8.13
N SER A 333 -23.40 9.60 8.01
CA SER A 333 -23.32 11.04 7.71
C SER A 333 -22.65 11.84 8.81
N GLU A 334 -22.74 11.37 10.06
CA GLU A 334 -22.09 11.95 11.22
C GLU A 334 -21.95 10.89 12.32
N LEU A 335 -20.84 10.93 13.05
CA LEU A 335 -20.59 10.16 14.26
C LEU A 335 -19.92 11.06 15.30
N VAL A 336 -20.36 10.97 16.54
CA VAL A 336 -19.82 11.78 17.65
C VAL A 336 -19.21 10.89 18.71
N LEU A 337 -17.90 11.03 18.95
CA LEU A 337 -17.23 10.47 20.12
C LEU A 337 -16.98 11.57 21.13
N LYS A 338 -17.29 11.35 22.40
CA LYS A 338 -17.07 12.36 23.44
C LYS A 338 -16.61 11.75 24.75
N ASP A 339 -15.84 12.52 25.49
CA ASP A 339 -15.58 12.32 26.91
C ASP A 339 -16.04 13.57 27.69
N SER A 340 -15.66 13.67 28.97
CA SER A 340 -16.06 14.81 29.81
C SER A 340 -15.41 16.14 29.42
N HIS A 341 -14.37 16.14 28.56
CA HIS A 341 -13.56 17.31 28.21
C HIS A 341 -13.54 17.60 26.70
N SER A 342 -13.73 16.59 25.86
CA SER A 342 -13.47 16.66 24.43
C SER A 342 -14.51 15.91 23.60
N GLN A 343 -14.77 16.41 22.40
CA GLN A 343 -15.71 15.83 21.45
C GLN A 343 -15.10 15.81 20.05
N TRP A 344 -15.13 14.65 19.41
CA TRP A 344 -14.82 14.44 18.01
C TRP A 344 -16.12 14.32 17.22
N ILE A 345 -16.29 15.17 16.21
CA ILE A 345 -17.35 15.05 15.20
C ILE A 345 -16.71 14.52 13.93
N LEU A 346 -17.22 13.39 13.45
CA LEU A 346 -16.65 12.63 12.34
C LEU A 346 -17.70 12.47 11.24
N ASN A 347 -17.40 12.96 10.03
CA ASN A 347 -18.23 12.73 8.85
C ASN A 347 -17.35 12.53 7.61
N PRO A 348 -17.90 12.09 6.46
CA PRO A 348 -17.10 11.85 5.26
C PRO A 348 -16.48 13.12 4.61
N GLN A 349 -16.81 14.31 5.12
CA GLN A 349 -16.33 15.60 4.63
C GLN A 349 -15.21 16.16 5.51
N ALA A 350 -15.24 15.91 6.81
CA ALA A 350 -14.23 16.36 7.76
C ALA A 350 -14.26 15.55 9.07
N ARG A 351 -13.19 15.70 9.84
CA ARG A 351 -13.19 15.48 11.30
C ARG A 351 -12.90 16.79 12.00
N GLU A 352 -13.47 16.98 13.18
CA GLU A 352 -13.24 18.18 13.99
C GLU A 352 -13.28 17.88 15.49
N ASN A 353 -12.50 18.65 16.24
CA ASN A 353 -12.49 18.67 17.69
C ASN A 353 -12.13 20.08 18.18
N ASP A 354 -13.12 20.79 18.72
CA ASP A 354 -12.97 22.18 19.14
C ASP A 354 -12.02 22.34 20.32
N PHE A 355 -12.07 21.41 21.29
CA PHE A 355 -11.19 21.44 22.47
C PHE A 355 -9.72 21.34 22.09
N LEU A 356 -9.40 20.53 21.07
CA LEU A 356 -8.03 20.31 20.58
C LEU A 356 -7.63 21.27 19.45
N GLY A 357 -8.55 22.10 18.96
CA GLY A 357 -8.34 22.97 17.81
C GLY A 357 -8.03 22.21 16.52
N GLU A 358 -8.56 21.00 16.36
CA GLU A 358 -8.33 20.16 15.17
C GLU A 358 -9.50 20.29 14.20
N LYS A 359 -9.18 20.49 12.92
CA LYS A 359 -10.12 20.30 11.81
C LYS A 359 -9.37 19.79 10.58
N THR A 360 -9.75 18.62 10.08
CA THR A 360 -9.16 18.02 8.86
C THR A 360 -10.27 17.81 7.85
N PHE A 361 -10.09 18.33 6.62
CA PHE A 361 -11.05 18.14 5.54
C PHE A 361 -10.67 16.96 4.64
N TYR A 362 -11.69 16.21 4.21
CA TYR A 362 -11.54 15.02 3.40
C TYR A 362 -11.77 15.29 1.92
N LYS A 363 -10.78 14.92 1.11
CA LYS A 363 -10.85 14.96 -0.35
C LYS A 363 -10.77 13.55 -0.92
N GLN A 364 -11.85 13.12 -1.59
CA GLN A 364 -11.97 11.76 -2.13
C GLN A 364 -10.93 11.44 -3.22
N ASN A 365 -10.35 12.46 -3.85
CA ASN A 365 -9.28 12.33 -4.85
C ASN A 365 -7.89 12.64 -4.29
N LEU A 366 -7.70 12.77 -2.98
CA LEU A 366 -6.39 13.05 -2.39
C LEU A 366 -5.62 11.76 -2.15
N ALA A 367 -4.73 11.38 -3.07
CA ALA A 367 -3.82 10.27 -2.86
C ALA A 367 -2.49 10.71 -2.23
N PHE A 368 -1.93 9.88 -1.35
CA PHE A 368 -0.53 10.00 -0.94
C PHE A 368 0.40 9.58 -2.08
N LYS A 369 1.65 10.05 -2.03
CA LYS A 369 2.65 9.80 -3.08
C LYS A 369 2.94 8.30 -3.25
N ASP A 370 2.88 7.55 -2.15
CA ASP A 370 3.13 6.12 -2.14
C ASP A 370 2.06 5.28 -2.83
N TYR A 371 0.89 5.84 -3.14
CA TYR A 371 -0.05 5.18 -4.06
C TYR A 371 0.63 4.87 -5.39
N PHE A 372 1.49 5.77 -5.88
CA PHE A 372 2.02 5.73 -7.24
C PHE A 372 3.49 5.27 -7.31
N ILE A 373 4.32 5.67 -6.35
CA ILE A 373 5.75 5.35 -6.34
C ILE A 373 6.19 4.78 -4.99
N ALA A 374 7.33 4.12 -4.96
CA ALA A 374 7.93 3.67 -3.70
C ALA A 374 8.32 4.87 -2.81
N ASP A 375 7.96 4.84 -1.53
CA ASP A 375 8.45 5.78 -0.52
C ASP A 375 9.51 5.09 0.34
N LYS A 376 10.77 5.38 0.02
CA LYS A 376 11.95 4.80 0.68
C LYS A 376 12.49 5.68 1.80
N SER A 377 11.68 6.62 2.29
CA SER A 377 12.07 7.52 3.36
C SER A 377 12.14 6.76 4.68
N SER A 378 13.20 7.01 5.47
CA SER A 378 13.32 6.46 6.82
C SER A 378 12.29 7.03 7.81
N PHE A 379 11.63 8.13 7.43
CA PHE A 379 10.43 8.60 8.10
C PHE A 379 9.25 8.66 7.14
N LEU A 380 8.19 7.89 7.41
CA LEU A 380 6.99 7.86 6.59
C LEU A 380 5.96 8.87 7.11
N ASN A 381 5.75 9.97 6.39
CA ASN A 381 4.80 11.01 6.77
C ASN A 381 3.47 10.87 6.00
N ARG A 382 2.41 10.42 6.68
CA ARG A 382 1.04 10.22 6.17
C ARG A 382 0.06 11.03 6.99
N ARG A 383 0.27 12.34 6.98
CA ARG A 383 -0.62 13.31 7.60
C ARG A 383 -1.51 13.95 6.53
N LEU A 384 -2.82 13.86 6.70
CA LEU A 384 -3.76 14.61 5.86
C LEU A 384 -3.62 16.12 6.14
N PRO A 385 -3.77 16.96 5.11
CA PRO A 385 -3.66 18.41 5.28
C PRO A 385 -4.85 18.95 6.08
N ILE A 386 -4.57 19.97 6.90
CA ILE A 386 -5.58 20.69 7.69
C ILE A 386 -6.45 21.56 6.76
N THR A 387 -5.90 22.02 5.63
CA THR A 387 -6.57 22.92 4.67
C THR A 387 -7.08 22.20 3.42
N GLU A 388 -8.02 22.84 2.74
CA GLU A 388 -8.50 22.37 1.44
C GLU A 388 -7.40 22.46 0.37
N ALA A 389 -6.90 21.31 -0.12
CA ALA A 389 -5.99 21.26 -1.26
C ALA A 389 -6.71 21.42 -2.62
N GLU A 390 -6.23 22.21 -3.57
CA GLU A 390 -6.87 22.37 -4.89
C GLU A 390 -6.81 21.08 -5.73
N GLY A 391 -7.94 20.67 -6.33
CA GLY A 391 -8.03 19.49 -7.19
C GLY A 391 -7.98 19.85 -8.67
N TYR A 392 -7.07 19.23 -9.42
CA TYR A 392 -7.01 19.36 -10.88
C TYR A 392 -7.76 18.20 -11.56
N ILE A 393 -8.69 18.52 -12.46
CA ILE A 393 -9.32 17.54 -13.36
C ILE A 393 -8.72 17.75 -14.75
N PHE A 394 -8.18 16.68 -15.36
CA PHE A 394 -7.61 16.74 -16.71
C PHE A 394 -8.21 15.66 -17.63
N SER A 395 -8.37 16.00 -18.92
CA SER A 395 -9.05 15.19 -19.94
C SER A 395 -8.09 14.67 -21.03
N PRO A 396 -8.16 13.38 -21.42
CA PRO A 396 -7.19 12.71 -22.32
C PRO A 396 -7.43 12.96 -23.83
N LEU A 397 -8.22 13.97 -24.21
CA LEU A 397 -8.55 14.34 -25.60
C LEU A 397 -7.38 14.41 -26.62
N PRO A 398 -6.14 14.79 -26.25
CA PRO A 398 -5.03 14.92 -27.20
C PRO A 398 -4.50 13.59 -27.77
N ALA A 399 -4.58 12.48 -27.02
CA ALA A 399 -4.08 11.17 -27.47
C ALA A 399 -4.94 10.56 -28.59
N LEU A 400 -6.26 10.77 -28.52
CA LEU A 400 -7.22 10.37 -29.56
C LEU A 400 -7.06 11.20 -30.84
N PHE A 401 -6.70 12.48 -30.72
CA PHE A 401 -6.49 13.38 -31.87
C PHE A 401 -5.19 13.06 -32.64
N ALA A 402 -4.13 12.64 -31.95
CA ALA A 402 -2.87 12.22 -32.56
C ALA A 402 -2.98 10.89 -33.33
N PHE A 403 -3.78 9.94 -32.83
CA PHE A 403 -4.12 8.70 -33.54
C PHE A 403 -4.87 8.98 -34.86
N PHE A 404 -5.83 9.91 -34.83
CA PHE A 404 -6.59 10.33 -36.02
C PHE A 404 -5.71 10.99 -37.10
N LEU A 405 -4.74 11.82 -36.71
CA LEU A 405 -3.78 12.42 -37.66
C LEU A 405 -2.87 11.36 -38.33
N GLY A 406 -2.46 10.32 -37.60
CA GLY A 406 -1.73 9.17 -38.17
C GLY A 406 -2.56 8.40 -39.22
N LEU A 407 -3.87 8.26 -38.98
CA LEU A 407 -4.81 7.63 -39.91
C LEU A 407 -5.03 8.47 -41.19
N VAL A 408 -5.02 9.80 -41.08
CA VAL A 408 -5.15 10.71 -42.24
C VAL A 408 -3.92 10.62 -43.17
N PHE A 409 -2.71 10.46 -42.61
CA PHE A 409 -1.51 10.20 -43.40
C PHE A 409 -1.50 8.78 -44.02
N TYR A 410 -2.10 7.79 -43.34
CA TYR A 410 -2.25 6.40 -43.82
C TYR A 410 -3.06 6.29 -45.12
N VAL A 411 -4.12 7.08 -45.28
CA VAL A 411 -5.05 6.96 -46.42
C VAL A 411 -4.57 7.71 -47.68
N ARG A 412 -3.80 8.79 -47.56
CA ARG A 412 -3.58 9.73 -48.69
C ARG A 412 -2.40 9.41 -49.62
N TYR A 413 -1.37 8.66 -49.20
CA TYR A 413 -0.07 8.63 -49.94
C TYR A 413 0.49 7.27 -50.38
N LYS A 414 -0.17 6.13 -50.15
CA LYS A 414 0.33 4.78 -50.53
C LYS A 414 1.81 4.47 -50.13
N LEU A 415 2.37 5.20 -49.15
CA LEU A 415 3.77 5.12 -48.69
C LEU A 415 3.93 4.29 -47.39
N VAL A 416 3.02 3.34 -47.17
CA VAL A 416 2.85 2.57 -45.92
C VAL A 416 4.17 1.99 -45.41
N TRP A 417 5.04 1.51 -46.31
CA TRP A 417 6.29 0.83 -45.96
C TRP A 417 7.38 1.73 -45.33
N HIS A 418 7.28 3.06 -45.45
CA HIS A 418 8.24 4.00 -44.87
C HIS A 418 7.72 4.64 -43.58
N TYR A 419 6.41 4.91 -43.50
CA TYR A 419 5.83 5.62 -42.35
C TYR A 419 5.48 4.70 -41.19
N PHE A 420 5.15 3.42 -41.43
CA PHE A 420 4.92 2.48 -40.33
C PHE A 420 6.16 2.35 -39.41
N PRO A 421 7.39 2.14 -39.92
CA PRO A 421 8.58 2.16 -39.07
C PRO A 421 8.83 3.49 -38.34
N VAL A 422 8.42 4.63 -38.92
CA VAL A 422 8.48 5.95 -38.26
C VAL A 422 7.54 6.00 -37.07
N SER A 423 6.31 5.52 -37.21
CA SER A 423 5.35 5.44 -36.09
C SER A 423 5.92 4.61 -34.94
N VAL A 424 6.49 3.44 -35.25
CA VAL A 424 7.10 2.55 -34.27
C VAL A 424 8.31 3.21 -33.61
N PHE A 425 9.14 3.93 -34.38
CA PHE A 425 10.27 4.67 -33.84
C PHE A 425 9.83 5.76 -32.87
N ILE A 426 8.88 6.61 -33.26
CA ILE A 426 8.33 7.69 -32.42
C ILE A 426 7.76 7.11 -31.12
N PHE A 427 6.98 6.03 -31.23
CA PHE A 427 6.43 5.36 -30.06
C PHE A 427 7.55 4.87 -29.13
N ALA A 428 8.58 4.20 -29.66
CA ALA A 428 9.70 3.72 -28.87
C ALA A 428 10.55 4.85 -28.25
N SER A 429 10.74 5.96 -28.97
CA SER A 429 11.48 7.14 -28.52
C SER A 429 10.84 7.84 -27.33
N PHE A 430 9.52 7.98 -27.36
CA PHE A 430 8.78 8.81 -26.40
C PHE A 430 7.82 7.99 -25.53
N LEU A 431 8.00 6.67 -25.47
CA LEU A 431 7.09 5.75 -24.78
C LEU A 431 6.81 6.19 -23.33
N ASN A 432 7.84 6.53 -22.55
CA ASN A 432 7.69 7.01 -21.17
C ASN A 432 6.96 8.36 -21.06
N ILE A 433 7.04 9.21 -22.09
CA ILE A 433 6.28 10.46 -22.14
C ILE A 433 4.80 10.14 -22.43
N PHE A 434 4.52 9.19 -23.33
CA PHE A 434 3.15 8.74 -23.64
C PHE A 434 2.50 7.92 -22.52
N LEU A 435 3.29 7.19 -21.72
CA LEU A 435 2.80 6.48 -20.54
C LEU A 435 2.42 7.42 -19.41
N SER A 436 2.89 8.68 -19.41
CA SER A 436 2.57 9.63 -18.36
C SER A 436 1.09 10.07 -18.44
N TYR A 437 0.42 10.14 -17.29
CA TYR A 437 -1.03 10.37 -17.18
C TYR A 437 -1.40 11.14 -15.91
N THR A 438 -2.68 11.44 -15.73
CA THR A 438 -3.22 12.05 -14.52
C THR A 438 -4.18 11.10 -13.79
N LYS A 439 -4.04 10.95 -12.48
CA LYS A 439 -4.95 10.17 -11.62
C LYS A 439 -5.00 10.78 -10.23
N PHE A 440 -6.20 10.83 -9.65
CA PHE A 440 -6.45 11.44 -8.33
C PHE A 440 -5.88 12.85 -8.20
N GLY A 441 -6.11 13.68 -9.22
CA GLY A 441 -5.64 15.06 -9.25
C GLY A 441 -4.12 15.26 -9.32
N ARG A 442 -3.35 14.18 -9.51
CA ARG A 442 -1.89 14.22 -9.62
C ARG A 442 -1.41 13.88 -11.02
N PHE A 443 -0.30 14.49 -11.44
CA PHE A 443 0.41 14.12 -12.65
C PHE A 443 1.41 13.01 -12.35
N ILE A 444 1.36 11.93 -13.13
CA ILE A 444 2.20 10.76 -12.98
C ILE A 444 3.10 10.65 -14.19
N TYR A 445 4.40 10.81 -13.97
CA TYR A 445 5.41 10.83 -15.01
C TYR A 445 6.27 9.56 -15.00
N PHE A 446 6.33 8.86 -16.13
CA PHE A 446 7.28 7.77 -16.37
C PHE A 446 8.57 8.29 -17.03
N GLY A 447 8.51 9.50 -17.60
CA GLY A 447 9.62 10.19 -18.24
C GLY A 447 10.01 11.50 -17.52
N PRO A 448 10.51 12.51 -18.25
CA PRO A 448 10.71 13.86 -17.70
C PRO A 448 9.37 14.53 -17.32
N MET A 449 9.46 15.48 -16.38
CA MET A 449 8.31 16.30 -15.98
C MET A 449 8.02 17.39 -17.02
N PHE A 450 6.75 17.54 -17.38
CA PHE A 450 6.29 18.60 -18.27
C PHE A 450 5.04 19.26 -17.71
N LYS A 451 5.07 20.59 -17.51
CA LYS A 451 3.89 21.35 -17.05
C LYS A 451 2.68 21.16 -17.97
N ASN A 452 2.91 21.06 -19.28
CA ASN A 452 1.86 20.85 -20.27
C ASN A 452 2.11 19.51 -21.01
N LEU A 453 1.92 18.42 -20.28
CA LEU A 453 2.21 17.05 -20.74
C LEU A 453 1.57 16.75 -22.10
N SER A 454 0.30 17.10 -22.25
CA SER A 454 -0.47 16.88 -23.47
C SER A 454 0.08 17.59 -24.70
N LEU A 455 0.49 18.85 -24.55
CA LEU A 455 1.11 19.61 -25.65
C LEU A 455 2.43 18.96 -26.05
N ILE A 456 3.23 18.50 -25.09
CA ILE A 456 4.52 17.87 -25.37
C ILE A 456 4.33 16.52 -26.07
N GLN A 457 3.37 15.70 -25.64
CA GLN A 457 3.01 14.45 -26.32
C GLN A 457 2.61 14.72 -27.78
N PHE A 458 1.81 15.76 -28.03
CA PHE A 458 1.41 16.16 -29.37
C PHE A 458 2.59 16.65 -30.23
N LEU A 459 3.43 17.54 -29.69
CA LEU A 459 4.59 18.07 -30.40
C LEU A 459 5.62 16.97 -30.72
N ALA A 460 5.83 16.02 -29.82
CA ALA A 460 6.73 14.89 -30.04
C ALA A 460 6.33 14.07 -31.27
N VAL A 461 5.02 13.89 -31.50
CA VAL A 461 4.51 13.22 -32.70
C VAL A 461 4.71 14.07 -33.96
N ILE A 462 4.22 15.32 -33.97
CA ILE A 462 4.22 16.15 -35.18
C ILE A 462 5.63 16.50 -35.65
N VAL A 463 6.51 16.91 -34.74
CA VAL A 463 7.88 17.30 -35.07
C VAL A 463 8.64 16.11 -35.63
N SER A 464 8.47 14.93 -35.03
CA SER A 464 9.15 13.71 -35.48
C SER A 464 8.67 13.25 -36.86
N TYR A 465 7.35 13.24 -37.11
CA TYR A 465 6.84 12.92 -38.44
C TYR A 465 7.32 13.91 -39.51
N SER A 466 7.35 15.21 -39.18
CA SER A 466 7.84 16.24 -40.09
C SER A 466 9.33 16.07 -40.41
N PHE A 467 10.14 15.75 -39.39
CA PHE A 467 11.56 15.44 -39.55
C PHE A 467 11.78 14.24 -40.48
N PHE A 468 11.10 13.11 -40.23
CA PHE A 468 11.24 11.92 -41.07
C PHE A 468 10.69 12.13 -42.48
N PHE A 469 9.59 12.87 -42.64
CA PHE A 469 9.06 13.24 -43.95
C PHE A 469 10.13 13.99 -44.78
N LEU A 470 10.75 15.01 -44.18
CA LEU A 470 11.79 15.80 -44.84
C LEU A 470 13.04 14.95 -45.13
N ALA A 471 13.48 14.14 -44.16
CA ALA A 471 14.64 13.26 -44.33
C ALA A 471 14.41 12.24 -45.46
N ILE A 472 13.26 11.56 -45.49
CA ILE A 472 12.91 10.62 -46.56
C ILE A 472 12.96 11.34 -47.92
N LYS A 473 12.37 12.53 -48.03
CA LYS A 473 12.35 13.30 -49.28
C LYS A 473 13.77 13.70 -49.74
N LEU A 474 14.64 14.11 -48.82
CA LEU A 474 16.01 14.55 -49.13
C LEU A 474 16.95 13.38 -49.51
N PHE A 475 16.75 12.21 -48.90
CA PHE A 475 17.66 11.08 -49.02
C PHE A 475 17.12 9.92 -49.88
N PHE A 476 15.90 10.04 -50.42
CA PHE A 476 15.23 8.97 -51.18
C PHE A 476 16.09 8.33 -52.26
N ASN A 477 16.76 9.15 -53.08
CA ASN A 477 17.59 8.69 -54.19
C ASN A 477 19.07 8.48 -53.80
N LYS A 478 19.48 8.85 -52.58
CA LYS A 478 20.89 8.81 -52.14
C LYS A 478 21.22 7.57 -51.29
N VAL A 479 20.22 6.90 -50.71
CA VAL A 479 20.41 5.78 -49.79
C VAL A 479 20.04 4.46 -50.47
N LYS A 480 21.02 3.56 -50.60
CA LYS A 480 20.83 2.22 -51.18
C LYS A 480 19.92 1.35 -50.30
N ASN A 481 18.67 1.15 -50.71
CA ASN A 481 17.66 0.41 -49.93
C ASN A 481 17.22 1.17 -48.66
N LEU A 482 16.65 2.36 -48.87
CA LEU A 482 16.05 3.19 -47.81
C LEU A 482 15.03 2.41 -46.94
N LYS A 483 14.27 1.48 -47.53
CA LYS A 483 13.31 0.64 -46.79
C LYS A 483 13.99 -0.12 -45.64
N LEU A 484 15.17 -0.70 -45.88
CA LEU A 484 15.93 -1.40 -44.86
C LEU A 484 16.37 -0.44 -43.74
N LEU A 485 16.88 0.75 -44.09
CA LEU A 485 17.29 1.75 -43.10
C LEU A 485 16.12 2.16 -42.20
N MET A 486 14.95 2.44 -42.79
CA MET A 486 13.75 2.81 -42.04
C MET A 486 13.29 1.70 -41.10
N GLN A 487 13.40 0.43 -41.51
CA GLN A 487 13.08 -0.72 -40.65
C GLN A 487 14.05 -0.88 -39.48
N ILE A 488 15.33 -0.50 -39.63
CA ILE A 488 16.34 -0.66 -38.59
C ILE A 488 16.14 0.35 -37.45
N PHE A 489 15.76 1.59 -37.74
CA PHE A 489 15.66 2.65 -36.72
C PHE A 489 14.88 2.25 -35.45
N PRO A 490 13.62 1.79 -35.52
CA PRO A 490 12.90 1.37 -34.33
C PRO A 490 13.57 0.18 -33.62
N LEU A 491 14.18 -0.73 -34.39
CA LEU A 491 14.79 -1.94 -33.84
C LEU A 491 16.06 -1.66 -33.01
N THR A 492 16.68 -0.48 -33.15
CA THR A 492 17.84 -0.09 -32.35
C THR A 492 17.53 0.02 -30.85
N TYR A 493 16.28 0.31 -30.47
CA TYR A 493 15.84 0.35 -29.07
C TYR A 493 15.95 -1.03 -28.38
N GLY A 494 16.02 -2.11 -29.14
CA GLY A 494 16.35 -3.43 -28.59
C GLY A 494 17.72 -3.48 -27.89
N ALA A 495 18.66 -2.59 -28.25
CA ALA A 495 19.95 -2.49 -27.57
C ALA A 495 19.79 -2.07 -26.10
N ASP A 496 18.78 -1.26 -25.76
CA ASP A 496 18.57 -0.79 -24.39
C ASP A 496 18.14 -1.92 -23.45
N PHE A 497 17.44 -2.91 -23.98
CA PHE A 497 17.13 -4.13 -23.23
C PHE A 497 18.41 -4.86 -22.81
N ILE A 498 19.34 -5.06 -23.75
CA ILE A 498 20.62 -5.74 -23.52
C ILE A 498 21.47 -4.93 -22.54
N VAL A 499 21.69 -3.64 -22.82
CA VAL A 499 22.52 -2.74 -22.00
C VAL A 499 21.94 -2.65 -20.58
N GLY A 500 20.62 -2.54 -20.46
CA GLY A 500 19.94 -2.48 -19.17
C GLY A 500 19.90 -3.81 -18.40
N ALA A 501 20.19 -4.95 -19.04
CA ALA A 501 20.27 -6.26 -18.40
C ALA A 501 21.69 -6.59 -17.90
N LEU A 502 22.72 -5.96 -18.48
CA LEU A 502 24.11 -6.17 -18.08
C LEU A 502 24.37 -5.75 -16.64
N ARG A 503 25.14 -6.57 -15.92
CA ARG A 503 25.55 -6.36 -14.53
C ARG A 503 27.02 -6.64 -14.34
N TYR A 504 27.61 -5.90 -13.42
CA TYR A 504 29.00 -6.08 -13.02
C TYR A 504 29.17 -5.89 -11.51
N THR A 505 30.05 -6.66 -10.88
CA THR A 505 30.51 -6.38 -9.51
C THR A 505 31.89 -6.98 -9.26
N ARG A 506 32.57 -6.50 -8.21
CA ARG A 506 33.84 -7.04 -7.72
C ARG A 506 33.71 -7.40 -6.25
N LEU A 507 33.80 -8.69 -5.94
CA LEU A 507 33.68 -9.22 -4.58
C LEU A 507 34.98 -9.92 -4.21
N GLN A 508 35.67 -9.44 -3.16
CA GLN A 508 36.91 -10.05 -2.67
C GLN A 508 37.96 -10.32 -3.77
N GLY A 509 38.11 -9.37 -4.72
CA GLY A 509 39.05 -9.51 -5.84
C GLY A 509 38.55 -10.35 -7.03
N ILE A 510 37.37 -10.97 -6.92
CA ILE A 510 36.73 -11.74 -8.00
C ILE A 510 35.75 -10.84 -8.75
N HIS A 511 35.86 -10.82 -10.08
CA HIS A 511 34.99 -10.04 -10.95
C HIS A 511 33.82 -10.90 -11.43
N TYR A 512 32.62 -10.34 -11.37
CA TYR A 512 31.41 -10.94 -11.92
C TYR A 512 30.89 -10.05 -13.04
N PHE A 513 30.69 -10.61 -14.23
CA PHE A 513 30.15 -9.91 -15.39
C PHE A 513 29.10 -10.78 -16.08
N GLY A 514 27.89 -10.27 -16.28
CA GLY A 514 26.80 -11.06 -16.82
C GLY A 514 25.47 -10.34 -16.87
N PHE A 515 24.40 -11.09 -16.74
CA PHE A 515 23.02 -10.62 -16.79
C PHE A 515 22.25 -11.11 -15.56
N VAL A 516 21.22 -10.36 -15.21
CA VAL A 516 20.22 -10.80 -14.22
C VAL A 516 18.95 -11.21 -14.95
N TRP A 517 18.47 -12.42 -14.67
CA TRP A 517 17.20 -12.92 -15.22
C TRP A 517 16.01 -12.35 -14.46
N ASP A 518 16.13 -12.30 -13.13
CA ASP A 518 15.22 -11.61 -12.21
C ASP A 518 16.06 -10.84 -11.18
N PRO A 519 15.46 -10.12 -10.22
CA PRO A 519 16.22 -9.31 -9.27
C PRO A 519 17.30 -10.07 -8.47
N LEU A 520 17.22 -11.40 -8.34
CA LEU A 520 18.14 -12.22 -7.55
C LEU A 520 18.96 -13.24 -8.39
N ARG A 521 18.45 -13.74 -9.52
CA ARG A 521 19.15 -14.74 -10.36
C ARG A 521 20.20 -14.10 -11.26
N PHE A 522 21.46 -14.45 -11.07
CA PHE A 522 22.57 -14.02 -11.91
C PHE A 522 23.09 -15.13 -12.82
N PHE A 523 23.33 -14.79 -14.09
CA PHE A 523 23.97 -15.63 -15.09
C PHE A 523 25.15 -14.89 -15.72
N GLY A 524 26.35 -15.45 -15.69
CA GLY A 524 27.51 -14.78 -16.27
C GLY A 524 28.85 -15.47 -16.03
N LEU A 525 29.91 -14.68 -16.14
CA LEU A 525 31.28 -15.09 -15.90
C LEU A 525 31.74 -14.64 -14.52
N LYS A 526 32.35 -15.57 -13.79
CA LYS A 526 33.17 -15.31 -12.61
C LYS A 526 34.63 -15.39 -13.04
N ILE A 527 35.35 -14.29 -12.87
CA ILE A 527 36.74 -14.12 -13.27
C ILE A 527 37.55 -13.91 -11.99
N ALA A 528 38.30 -14.94 -11.61
CA ALA A 528 39.23 -14.90 -10.49
C ALA A 528 40.68 -14.95 -11.03
N PRO A 529 41.70 -14.59 -10.23
CA PRO A 529 43.09 -14.71 -10.65
C PRO A 529 43.39 -16.13 -11.15
N GLY A 530 43.75 -16.27 -12.44
CA GLY A 530 44.08 -17.55 -13.06
C GLY A 530 42.90 -18.46 -13.44
N SER A 531 41.63 -18.06 -13.25
CA SER A 531 40.47 -18.90 -13.62
C SER A 531 39.27 -18.09 -14.09
N VAL A 532 38.56 -18.63 -15.10
CA VAL A 532 37.28 -18.10 -15.58
C VAL A 532 36.26 -19.24 -15.56
N SER A 533 35.13 -19.03 -14.89
CA SER A 533 34.05 -20.01 -14.79
C SER A 533 32.69 -19.38 -15.07
N LEU A 534 31.79 -20.14 -15.69
CA LEU A 534 30.38 -19.76 -15.81
C LEU A 534 29.67 -19.90 -14.46
N VAL A 535 28.80 -18.96 -14.16
CA VAL A 535 27.98 -18.94 -12.95
C VAL A 535 26.51 -18.78 -13.32
N ASN A 536 25.66 -19.58 -12.68
CA ASN A 536 24.21 -19.50 -12.75
C ASN A 536 23.67 -19.75 -11.33
N GLN A 537 23.47 -18.70 -10.55
CA GLN A 537 23.12 -18.82 -9.15
C GLN A 537 22.23 -17.66 -8.69
N ASP A 538 21.51 -17.89 -7.58
CA ASP A 538 20.85 -16.79 -6.88
C ASP A 538 21.88 -16.03 -6.04
N LEU A 539 21.73 -14.71 -6.02
CA LEU A 539 22.49 -13.80 -5.19
C LEU A 539 21.66 -13.40 -3.98
N SER A 540 22.33 -13.18 -2.85
CA SER A 540 21.68 -12.54 -1.70
C SER A 540 21.24 -11.12 -2.06
N SER A 541 20.20 -10.60 -1.40
CA SER A 541 19.71 -9.24 -1.63
C SER A 541 20.82 -8.18 -1.48
N LEU A 542 21.77 -8.39 -0.56
CA LEU A 542 22.95 -7.54 -0.39
C LEU A 542 23.80 -7.48 -1.67
N ILE A 543 24.14 -8.64 -2.25
CA ILE A 543 24.98 -8.70 -3.44
C ILE A 543 24.20 -8.22 -4.66
N ALA A 544 22.94 -8.66 -4.81
CA ALA A 544 22.06 -8.29 -5.91
C ALA A 544 21.82 -6.78 -5.97
N GLY A 545 21.58 -6.14 -4.82
CA GLY A 545 21.41 -4.69 -4.71
C GLY A 545 22.68 -3.89 -5.01
N ALA A 546 23.87 -4.49 -4.82
CA ALA A 546 25.16 -3.85 -5.07
C ALA A 546 25.68 -4.02 -6.50
N LEU A 547 24.99 -4.77 -7.37
CA LEU A 547 25.41 -4.94 -8.76
C LEU A 547 25.39 -3.61 -9.51
N LEU A 548 26.53 -3.24 -10.09
CA LEU A 548 26.62 -2.13 -11.01
C LEU A 548 25.79 -2.43 -12.25
N LYS A 549 24.98 -1.45 -12.65
CA LYS A 549 24.06 -1.53 -13.79
C LYS A 549 24.14 -0.24 -14.60
N PHE A 550 23.89 -0.32 -15.89
CA PHE A 550 23.68 0.87 -16.69
C PHE A 550 22.35 1.51 -16.28
N ASP A 551 22.40 2.77 -15.85
CA ASP A 551 21.22 3.52 -15.48
C ASP A 551 20.76 4.39 -16.65
N PHE A 552 19.50 4.27 -17.05
CA PHE A 552 18.89 5.12 -18.09
C PHE A 552 18.25 6.39 -17.52
N ASN A 553 18.27 6.61 -16.19
CA ASN A 553 17.67 7.78 -15.56
C ASN A 553 18.20 9.12 -16.10
N TRP A 554 19.47 9.17 -16.50
CA TRP A 554 20.08 10.38 -17.07
C TRP A 554 19.33 10.92 -18.31
N ILE A 555 18.61 10.06 -19.04
CA ILE A 555 17.76 10.47 -20.18
C ILE A 555 16.52 11.19 -19.65
N TRP A 556 15.87 10.57 -18.68
CA TRP A 556 14.54 10.94 -18.20
C TRP A 556 14.57 12.04 -17.14
N GLU A 557 15.74 12.38 -16.60
CA GLU A 557 15.96 13.55 -15.74
C GLU A 557 16.05 14.87 -16.52
N SER A 558 16.16 14.81 -17.85
CA SER A 558 16.26 16.01 -18.69
C SER A 558 15.29 15.94 -19.86
N SER A 559 14.41 16.95 -19.95
CA SER A 559 13.52 17.13 -21.10
C SER A 559 14.31 17.22 -22.41
N LEU A 560 15.48 17.86 -22.42
CA LEU A 560 16.31 18.00 -23.62
C LEU A 560 16.92 16.66 -24.05
N LYS A 561 17.42 15.88 -23.08
CA LYS A 561 18.02 14.58 -23.39
C LYS A 561 16.98 13.56 -23.87
N SER A 562 15.83 13.49 -23.21
CA SER A 562 14.73 12.61 -23.60
C SER A 562 14.08 13.00 -24.94
N LEU A 563 13.91 14.29 -25.23
CA LEU A 563 13.27 14.73 -26.48
C LEU A 563 14.19 14.69 -27.69
N PHE A 564 15.50 14.92 -27.51
CA PHE A 564 16.43 15.09 -28.64
C PHE A 564 17.59 14.11 -28.61
N VAL A 565 18.36 14.05 -27.52
CA VAL A 565 19.61 13.26 -27.47
C VAL A 565 19.32 11.78 -27.61
N TYR A 566 18.31 11.27 -26.89
CA TYR A 566 17.97 9.85 -26.89
C TYR A 566 17.51 9.37 -28.27
N PRO A 567 16.52 9.99 -28.95
CA PRO A 567 16.20 9.64 -30.34
C PRO A 567 17.40 9.73 -31.29
N LEU A 568 18.27 10.74 -31.14
CA LEU A 568 19.44 10.92 -31.99
C LEU A 568 20.48 9.79 -31.85
N ILE A 569 20.72 9.30 -30.62
CA ILE A 569 21.59 8.14 -30.38
C ILE A 569 21.10 6.93 -31.19
N HIS A 570 19.78 6.68 -31.18
CA HIS A 570 19.18 5.56 -31.91
C HIS A 570 19.19 5.76 -33.43
N ILE A 571 19.05 7.00 -33.91
CA ILE A 571 19.25 7.32 -35.34
C ILE A 571 20.69 7.01 -35.75
N PHE A 572 21.68 7.48 -34.98
CA PHE A 572 23.10 7.22 -35.27
C PHE A 572 23.42 5.72 -35.24
N LEU A 573 22.96 5.00 -34.20
CA LEU A 573 23.12 3.56 -34.09
C LEU A 573 22.46 2.83 -35.27
N GLY A 574 21.30 3.30 -35.73
CA GLY A 574 20.60 2.73 -36.87
C GLY A 574 21.37 2.90 -38.17
N ILE A 575 21.97 4.06 -38.40
CA ILE A 575 22.86 4.32 -39.55
C ILE A 575 24.08 3.40 -39.51
N LEU A 576 24.71 3.26 -38.33
CA LEU A 576 25.87 2.37 -38.14
C LEU A 576 25.51 0.91 -38.46
N ILE A 577 24.42 0.39 -37.86
CA ILE A 577 23.95 -0.99 -38.10
C ILE A 577 23.60 -1.19 -39.57
N TYR A 578 22.92 -0.22 -40.20
CA TYR A 578 22.61 -0.27 -41.63
C TYR A 578 23.87 -0.36 -42.51
N SER A 579 24.93 0.41 -42.18
CA SER A 579 26.20 0.39 -42.92
C SER A 579 26.89 -0.98 -42.90
N ILE A 580 26.64 -1.77 -41.85
CA ILE A 580 27.12 -3.15 -41.70
C ILE A 580 26.18 -4.10 -42.45
N LEU A 581 24.87 -4.02 -42.19
CA LEU A 581 23.87 -4.95 -42.75
C LEU A 581 23.79 -4.95 -44.27
N ILE A 582 24.07 -3.81 -44.92
CA ILE A 582 24.05 -3.72 -46.39
C ILE A 582 25.18 -4.51 -47.05
N LYS A 583 26.27 -4.77 -46.32
CA LYS A 583 27.42 -5.56 -46.78
C LYS A 583 27.22 -7.07 -46.60
N LEU A 584 26.18 -7.47 -45.87
CA LEU A 584 25.91 -8.89 -45.54
C LEU A 584 25.01 -9.58 -46.57
N SER A 585 25.17 -10.90 -46.66
CA SER A 585 24.30 -11.77 -47.45
C SER A 585 22.84 -11.67 -47.01
N GLY A 586 21.90 -11.94 -47.92
CA GLY A 586 20.46 -11.86 -47.62
C GLY A 586 20.04 -12.76 -46.45
N LYS A 587 20.66 -13.95 -46.32
CA LYS A 587 20.41 -14.88 -45.21
C LYS A 587 20.88 -14.32 -43.88
N MET A 588 22.13 -13.86 -43.78
CA MET A 588 22.68 -13.30 -42.53
C MET A 588 21.92 -12.04 -42.09
N ARG A 589 21.56 -11.17 -43.04
CA ARG A 589 20.77 -9.97 -42.75
C ARG A 589 19.40 -10.30 -42.17
N ARG A 590 18.69 -11.32 -42.70
CA ARG A 590 17.41 -11.75 -42.13
C ARG A 590 17.57 -12.24 -40.70
N ILE A 591 18.59 -13.07 -40.43
CA ILE A 591 18.88 -13.58 -39.08
C ILE A 591 19.09 -12.43 -38.09
N ILE A 592 19.95 -11.46 -38.43
CA ILE A 592 20.22 -10.32 -37.56
C ILE A 592 18.97 -9.47 -37.34
N LEU A 593 18.19 -9.18 -38.38
CA LEU A 593 16.94 -8.43 -38.24
C LEU A 593 15.93 -9.16 -37.33
N THR A 594 15.81 -10.48 -37.44
CA THR A 594 14.96 -11.28 -36.55
C THR A 594 15.40 -11.16 -35.09
N ILE A 595 16.71 -11.24 -34.82
CA ILE A 595 17.25 -11.05 -33.47
C ILE A 595 16.96 -9.64 -32.94
N MET A 596 17.13 -8.61 -33.78
CA MET A 596 16.82 -7.23 -33.39
C MET A 596 15.33 -7.02 -33.10
N VAL A 597 14.43 -7.67 -33.85
CA VAL A 597 12.98 -7.67 -33.57
C VAL A 597 12.70 -8.29 -32.20
N ILE A 598 13.31 -9.43 -31.87
CA ILE A 598 13.14 -10.06 -30.56
C ILE A 598 13.57 -9.12 -29.44
N PHE A 599 14.75 -8.51 -29.54
CA PHE A 599 15.22 -7.55 -28.53
C PHE A 599 14.36 -6.30 -28.44
N PHE A 600 13.84 -5.81 -29.56
CA PHE A 600 12.91 -4.70 -29.58
C PHE A 600 11.59 -5.04 -28.88
N CYS A 601 11.04 -6.24 -29.10
CA CYS A 601 9.86 -6.71 -28.38
C CYS A 601 10.12 -6.81 -26.87
N LEU A 602 11.30 -7.30 -26.46
CA LEU A 602 11.71 -7.35 -25.05
C LEU A 602 11.89 -5.96 -24.44
N TYR A 603 12.40 -5.00 -25.21
CA TYR A 603 12.43 -3.57 -24.83
C TYR A 603 11.02 -3.05 -24.58
N LEU A 604 10.09 -3.23 -25.53
CA LEU A 604 8.71 -2.77 -25.38
C LEU A 604 8.02 -3.39 -24.17
N TYR A 605 8.21 -4.70 -23.94
CA TYR A 605 7.68 -5.38 -22.76
C TYR A 605 8.22 -4.77 -21.47
N LYS A 606 9.54 -4.52 -21.40
CA LYS A 606 10.19 -3.90 -20.25
C LYS A 606 9.67 -2.49 -19.98
N VAL A 607 9.48 -1.66 -21.02
CA VAL A 607 8.99 -0.29 -20.85
C VAL A 607 7.50 -0.25 -20.53
N ALA A 608 6.69 -1.16 -21.09
CA ALA A 608 5.28 -1.28 -20.73
C ALA A 608 5.08 -1.66 -19.26
N GLY A 609 6.02 -2.43 -18.69
CA GLY A 609 6.08 -2.73 -17.26
C GLY A 609 6.87 -1.70 -16.43
N SER A 610 7.18 -0.53 -16.97
CA SER A 610 7.88 0.52 -16.22
C SER A 610 7.03 1.04 -15.07
N GLU A 611 7.69 1.54 -14.04
CA GLU A 611 7.06 2.14 -12.88
C GLU A 611 7.10 3.67 -13.01
N PRO A 612 6.12 4.40 -12.46
CA PRO A 612 6.19 5.84 -12.43
C PRO A 612 7.46 6.32 -11.72
N ARG A 613 8.08 7.38 -12.25
CA ARG A 613 9.31 7.97 -11.70
C ARG A 613 9.01 9.12 -10.77
N VAL A 614 8.06 9.98 -11.16
CA VAL A 614 7.74 11.20 -10.43
C VAL A 614 6.23 11.41 -10.41
N VAL A 615 5.74 11.91 -9.28
CA VAL A 615 4.34 12.28 -9.08
C VAL A 615 4.31 13.70 -8.56
N PHE A 616 3.48 14.55 -9.17
CA PHE A 616 3.26 15.94 -8.78
C PHE A 616 1.79 16.13 -8.43
#